data_AF-A0A1R3X4K9-F1
#
_entry.id   AF-A0A1R3X4K9-F1
#
_cell.length_a   1.000
_cell.length_b   1.000
_cell.length_c   1.000
_cell.angle_alpha   90.00
_cell.angle_beta   90.00
_cell.angle_gamma   90.00
#
_symmetry.space_group_name_H-M   'P 1'
#
loop_
_entity.id
_entity.type
_entity.pdbx_description
1 polymer ?
#
loop_
_entity_poly.entity_id
_entity_poly.type
_entity_poly.pdbx_seq_one_letter_code
_entity_poly.pdbx_strand_id
1 'polypeptide(L)'
;MQSNGPYGCGVLHCSFHASPGNLFPGLGWGQTPLRCRKERGRNFCGAAQDFAPLARYKVNEVGNQAMKTLVAALLLSCGLLPAGHAGGGSNIENMPSAQIVEQAGSLHPSALYVLAGRLLAEGKGQEAANWMYAGQLRYRFLLAVPDARASDRILFSALTEQVGRPVNEYIAGDPDEWIAAMRWALDWDAATKNNITSSTDHAAELAGVREGLARLISRVDASRDEIRRERTANGLENR
;
A
#
# COMPACT_ATOMS: atom_id res chain seq x y z
N MET A 1 -34.05 46.72 2.37
CA MET A 1 -34.30 45.50 1.57
C MET A 1 -32.99 44.77 1.40
N GLN A 2 -32.88 43.61 2.04
CA GLN A 2 -31.78 42.66 1.95
C GLN A 2 -31.99 41.79 0.70
N SER A 3 -30.93 41.51 -0.06
CA SER A 3 -30.90 40.38 -1.00
C SER A 3 -29.64 39.55 -0.73
N ASN A 4 -29.81 38.51 0.08
CA ASN A 4 -28.84 37.44 0.28
C ASN A 4 -28.89 36.48 -0.91
N GLY A 5 -27.78 36.35 -1.65
CA GLY A 5 -27.56 35.23 -2.57
C GLY A 5 -27.08 33.99 -1.79
N PRO A 6 -27.59 32.78 -2.08
CA PRO A 6 -27.08 31.56 -1.47
C PRO A 6 -25.82 31.10 -2.21
N TYR A 7 -25.00 30.27 -1.56
CA TYR A 7 -23.73 29.69 -2.03
C TYR A 7 -22.45 30.48 -1.72
N GLY A 8 -22.29 30.88 -0.46
CA GLY A 8 -20.96 30.96 0.13
C GLY A 8 -20.38 29.56 0.33
N CYS A 9 -19.35 29.18 -0.43
CA CYS A 9 -18.47 28.07 -0.07
C CYS A 9 -17.65 28.49 1.14
N GLY A 10 -18.13 28.17 2.34
CA GLY A 10 -17.30 28.20 3.53
C GLY A 10 -16.17 27.20 3.38
N VAL A 11 -14.93 27.66 3.50
CA VAL A 11 -13.76 26.82 3.71
C VAL A 11 -13.94 26.12 5.06
N LEU A 12 -14.54 24.93 5.05
CA LEU A 12 -14.60 24.08 6.23
C LEU A 12 -13.27 23.37 6.36
N HIS A 13 -12.49 23.78 7.36
CA HIS A 13 -11.39 23.00 7.91
C HIS A 13 -11.93 21.60 8.27
N CYS A 14 -11.58 20.59 7.47
CA CYS A 14 -11.69 19.20 7.90
C CYS A 14 -10.60 18.98 8.95
N SER A 15 -10.98 19.09 10.22
CA SER A 15 -10.12 18.63 11.31
C SER A 15 -9.92 17.12 11.16
N PHE A 16 -8.71 16.74 10.75
CA PHE A 16 -8.24 15.36 10.84
C PHE A 16 -8.34 14.93 12.30
N HIS A 17 -9.15 13.91 12.59
CA HIS A 17 -9.00 13.15 13.83
C HIS A 17 -7.72 12.34 13.68
N ALA A 18 -6.62 12.85 14.23
CA ALA A 18 -5.40 12.09 14.41
C ALA A 18 -5.74 10.87 15.27
N SER A 19 -5.56 9.66 14.74
CA SER A 19 -5.46 8.49 15.61
C SER A 19 -4.28 8.70 16.55
N PRO A 20 -4.44 8.44 17.86
CA PRO A 20 -3.34 8.48 18.81
C PRO A 20 -2.35 7.39 18.38
N GLY A 21 -1.22 7.79 17.78
CA GLY A 21 -0.24 6.89 17.18
C GLY A 21 0.22 7.28 15.77
N ASN A 22 -0.42 8.27 15.13
CA ASN A 22 0.09 8.82 13.88
C ASN A 22 1.17 9.86 14.19
N LEU A 23 2.43 9.42 14.28
CA LEU A 23 3.56 10.28 14.66
C LEU A 23 3.80 11.45 13.70
N PHE A 24 3.30 11.38 12.46
CA PHE A 24 3.36 12.48 11.49
C PHE A 24 2.11 12.51 10.60
N PRO A 25 0.97 13.06 11.06
CA PRO A 25 -0.27 13.17 10.30
C PRO A 25 -0.14 14.28 9.24
N GLY A 26 0.76 14.09 8.27
CA GLY A 26 1.11 15.08 7.26
C GLY A 26 2.26 14.63 6.35
N LEU A 27 3.17 13.79 6.86
CA LEU A 27 4.25 13.16 6.09
C LEU A 27 3.81 11.90 5.34
N GLY A 28 2.51 11.60 5.37
CA GLY A 28 1.90 10.52 4.59
C GLY A 28 2.21 10.63 3.10
N TRP A 29 2.54 9.48 2.53
CA TRP A 29 2.80 9.28 1.13
C TRP A 29 1.54 8.99 0.36
N GLY A 30 1.22 9.86 -0.60
CA GLY A 30 0.09 9.64 -1.49
C GLY A 30 -1.25 9.83 -0.79
N GLN A 31 -1.49 11.01 -0.21
CA GLN A 31 -2.87 11.41 0.05
C GLN A 31 -3.58 11.54 -1.30
N THR A 32 -4.46 10.58 -1.59
CA THR A 32 -5.42 10.71 -2.68
C THR A 32 -6.40 11.83 -2.28
N PRO A 33 -6.79 12.76 -3.16
CA PRO A 33 -7.74 13.80 -2.81
C PRO A 33 -9.08 13.17 -2.40
N LEU A 34 -9.53 13.41 -1.16
CA LEU A 34 -10.89 13.08 -0.75
C LEU A 34 -11.86 14.00 -1.51
N ARG A 35 -12.90 13.42 -2.12
CA ARG A 35 -14.03 14.20 -2.66
C ARG A 35 -15.17 14.17 -1.65
N CYS A 36 -15.76 15.33 -1.37
CA CYS A 36 -16.96 15.40 -0.54
C CYS A 36 -18.21 15.52 -1.42
N ARG A 37 -19.23 14.69 -1.13
CA ARG A 37 -20.54 14.67 -1.79
C ARG A 37 -21.62 14.94 -0.75
N LYS A 38 -22.58 15.80 -1.06
CA LYS A 38 -23.75 16.06 -0.20
C LYS A 38 -24.92 15.22 -0.70
N GLU A 39 -25.38 14.27 0.12
CA GLU A 39 -26.57 13.46 -0.15
C GLU A 39 -27.59 13.60 0.98
N ARG A 40 -28.83 13.97 0.64
CA ARG A 40 -29.96 14.10 1.59
C ARG A 40 -29.59 14.86 2.88
N GLY A 41 -28.96 16.02 2.71
CA GLY A 41 -28.62 16.91 3.84
C GLY A 41 -27.41 16.46 4.68
N ARG A 42 -26.75 15.34 4.32
CA ARG A 42 -25.54 14.87 5.00
C ARG A 42 -24.32 14.97 4.08
N ASN A 43 -23.20 15.39 4.65
CA ASN A 43 -21.92 15.45 3.96
C ASN A 43 -21.21 14.11 4.12
N PHE A 44 -20.84 13.48 3.01
CA PHE A 44 -20.02 12.27 2.98
C PHE A 44 -18.67 12.63 2.36
N CYS A 45 -17.58 12.24 3.01
CA CYS A 45 -16.23 12.35 2.46
C CYS A 45 -15.62 10.93 2.44
N GLY A 46 -15.14 10.52 1.28
CA GLY A 46 -14.62 9.17 1.02
C GLY A 46 -13.65 9.16 -0.16
N ALA A 47 -12.99 8.03 -0.39
CA ALA A 47 -12.09 7.88 -1.52
C ALA A 47 -12.89 7.93 -2.83
N ALA A 48 -12.32 8.44 -3.92
CA ALA A 48 -13.02 8.54 -5.22
C ALA A 48 -13.59 7.20 -5.75
N GLN A 49 -13.12 6.09 -5.19
CA GLN A 49 -13.46 4.70 -5.53
C GLN A 49 -14.82 4.27 -4.92
N ASP A 50 -15.32 4.97 -3.91
CA ASP A 50 -16.53 4.61 -3.15
C ASP A 50 -17.85 5.03 -3.84
N PHE A 51 -17.78 5.66 -5.01
CA PHE A 51 -18.95 6.25 -5.69
C PHE A 51 -19.42 5.46 -6.93
N ALA A 52 -19.41 4.13 -6.86
CA ALA A 52 -20.07 3.29 -7.87
C ALA A 52 -21.59 3.20 -7.62
N PRO A 53 -22.45 3.35 -8.65
CA PRO A 53 -23.89 3.24 -8.47
C PRO A 53 -24.31 1.79 -8.16
N LEU A 54 -25.07 1.61 -7.07
CA LEU A 54 -25.68 0.32 -6.70
C LEU A 54 -26.72 -0.09 -7.76
N ALA A 55 -26.36 -1.03 -8.64
CA ALA A 55 -27.30 -1.72 -9.50
C ALA A 55 -28.16 -2.67 -8.65
N ARG A 56 -29.49 -2.47 -8.69
CA ARG A 56 -30.47 -3.37 -8.06
C ARG A 56 -30.45 -4.73 -8.77
N TYR A 57 -30.04 -5.78 -8.09
CA TYR A 57 -30.22 -7.15 -8.56
C TYR A 57 -31.65 -7.62 -8.23
N LYS A 58 -32.43 -7.97 -9.26
CA LYS A 58 -33.70 -8.70 -9.12
C LYS A 58 -33.37 -10.17 -8.85
N VAL A 59 -33.89 -10.70 -7.74
CA VAL A 59 -33.93 -12.14 -7.48
C VAL A 59 -35.06 -12.72 -8.32
N ASN A 60 -34.74 -13.60 -9.27
CA ASN A 60 -35.72 -14.45 -9.92
C ASN A 60 -35.68 -15.83 -9.26
N GLU A 61 -36.82 -16.25 -8.70
CA GLU A 61 -37.07 -17.62 -8.26
C GLU A 61 -37.08 -18.55 -9.48
N VAL A 62 -36.29 -19.62 -9.43
CA VAL A 62 -36.38 -20.73 -10.38
C VAL A 62 -36.84 -21.97 -9.63
N GLY A 63 -37.99 -22.48 -10.08
CA GLY A 63 -38.72 -23.59 -9.49
C GLY A 63 -37.96 -24.92 -9.54
N ASN A 64 -38.16 -25.67 -8.47
CA ASN A 64 -37.82 -27.06 -8.29
C ASN A 64 -38.85 -27.94 -9.03
N GLN A 65 -38.43 -28.92 -9.85
CA GLN A 65 -39.00 -30.27 -10.01
C GLN A 65 -38.50 -30.97 -11.30
N ALA A 66 -38.45 -32.32 -11.25
CA ALA A 66 -37.97 -33.29 -12.26
C ALA A 66 -36.44 -33.50 -12.28
N MET A 67 -35.83 -34.24 -11.35
CA MET A 67 -36.00 -35.66 -11.00
C MET A 67 -35.67 -36.65 -12.14
N LYS A 68 -34.46 -37.23 -12.02
CA LYS A 68 -34.06 -38.60 -12.34
C LYS A 68 -34.09 -39.03 -13.81
N THR A 69 -32.90 -39.33 -14.34
CA THR A 69 -32.46 -40.64 -14.87
C THR A 69 -31.57 -40.42 -16.10
N LEU A 70 -30.25 -40.54 -15.93
CA LEU A 70 -29.31 -41.15 -16.88
C LEU A 70 -27.87 -40.83 -16.43
N VAL A 71 -27.36 -41.71 -15.56
CA VAL A 71 -25.94 -41.91 -15.34
C VAL A 71 -25.44 -42.84 -16.44
N ALA A 72 -24.17 -42.64 -16.84
CA ALA A 72 -23.32 -43.49 -17.69
C ALA A 72 -23.23 -43.10 -19.18
N ALA A 73 -22.29 -42.20 -19.48
CA ALA A 73 -21.27 -42.39 -20.51
C ALA A 73 -20.46 -41.10 -20.71
N LEU A 74 -19.26 -40.99 -20.14
CA LEU A 74 -18.09 -40.29 -20.70
C LEU A 74 -16.91 -40.36 -19.71
N LEU A 75 -16.36 -41.57 -19.57
CA LEU A 75 -14.98 -41.79 -19.15
C LEU A 75 -14.15 -41.96 -20.44
N LEU A 76 -13.20 -41.06 -20.65
CA LEU A 76 -11.99 -41.10 -21.51
C LEU A 76 -11.81 -39.77 -22.26
N SER A 77 -11.25 -38.78 -21.56
CA SER A 77 -10.50 -37.66 -22.13
C SER A 77 -9.65 -37.02 -21.03
N CYS A 78 -8.78 -37.82 -20.40
CA CYS A 78 -7.72 -37.31 -19.53
C CYS A 78 -6.50 -36.99 -20.41
N GLY A 79 -6.66 -35.99 -21.28
CA GLY A 79 -5.61 -35.48 -22.15
C GLY A 79 -5.00 -34.24 -21.50
N LEU A 80 -3.74 -34.37 -21.08
CA LEU A 80 -2.79 -33.33 -20.68
C LEU A 80 -3.38 -31.92 -20.47
N LEU A 81 -3.86 -31.67 -19.26
CA LEU A 81 -3.85 -30.31 -18.72
C LEU A 81 -2.40 -29.99 -18.38
N PRO A 82 -1.76 -28.96 -18.99
CA PRO A 82 -0.56 -28.40 -18.38
C PRO A 82 -0.93 -28.02 -16.95
N ALA A 83 -0.02 -28.31 -16.01
CA ALA A 83 -0.15 -27.83 -14.64
C ALA A 83 -0.41 -26.33 -14.70
N GLY A 84 -1.67 -25.94 -14.50
CA GLY A 84 -2.02 -24.58 -14.19
C GLY A 84 -1.14 -24.22 -13.01
N HIS A 85 -0.31 -23.19 -13.17
CA HIS A 85 0.39 -22.60 -12.06
C HIS A 85 -0.69 -22.00 -11.16
N ALA A 86 -1.29 -22.84 -10.31
CA ALA A 86 -1.87 -22.39 -9.06
C ALA A 86 -0.69 -21.70 -8.38
N GLY A 87 -0.72 -20.37 -8.39
CA GLY A 87 0.34 -19.55 -7.83
C GLY A 87 0.56 -19.96 -6.39
N GLY A 88 1.54 -20.84 -6.19
CA GLY A 88 1.98 -21.25 -4.87
C GLY A 88 2.40 -19.97 -4.19
N GLY A 89 1.76 -19.63 -3.07
CA GLY A 89 2.32 -18.67 -2.15
C GLY A 89 3.75 -19.11 -1.91
N SER A 90 4.71 -18.37 -2.47
CA SER A 90 6.10 -18.50 -2.08
C SER A 90 6.09 -18.48 -0.56
N ASN A 91 6.59 -19.54 0.08
CA ASN A 91 6.59 -19.69 1.53
C ASN A 91 7.61 -18.71 2.13
N ILE A 92 7.33 -17.42 1.98
CA ILE A 92 8.18 -16.28 2.34
C ILE A 92 8.47 -16.33 3.84
N GLU A 93 7.49 -16.76 4.62
CA GLU A 93 7.53 -16.92 6.06
C GLU A 93 8.69 -17.80 6.51
N ASN A 94 9.01 -18.85 5.74
CA ASN A 94 10.08 -19.80 6.06
C ASN A 94 11.34 -19.61 5.18
N MET A 95 11.28 -18.72 4.19
CA MET A 95 12.43 -18.41 3.32
C MET A 95 13.52 -17.68 4.11
N PRO A 96 14.81 -18.08 4.06
CA PRO A 96 15.90 -17.34 4.70
C PRO A 96 16.02 -15.89 4.21
N SER A 97 16.37 -14.95 5.08
CA SER A 97 16.50 -13.53 4.72
C SER A 97 17.46 -13.28 3.55
N ALA A 98 18.59 -14.00 3.49
CA ALA A 98 19.53 -13.92 2.36
C ALA A 98 18.89 -14.33 1.02
N GLN A 99 18.02 -15.35 1.05
CA GLN A 99 17.30 -15.79 -0.14
C GLN A 99 16.22 -14.77 -0.56
N ILE A 100 15.58 -14.08 0.39
CA ILE A 100 14.69 -12.96 0.07
C ILE A 100 15.45 -11.83 -0.63
N VAL A 101 16.65 -11.49 -0.15
CA VAL A 101 17.51 -10.46 -0.79
C VAL A 101 17.85 -10.85 -2.23
N GLU A 102 18.32 -12.08 -2.45
CA GLU A 102 18.69 -12.59 -3.78
C GLU A 102 17.51 -12.59 -4.75
N GLN A 103 16.31 -12.94 -4.27
CA GLN A 103 15.12 -13.08 -5.10
C GLN A 103 14.21 -11.84 -5.08
N ALA A 104 14.63 -10.74 -4.45
CA ALA A 104 13.82 -9.55 -4.23
C ALA A 104 13.22 -8.96 -5.52
N GLY A 105 13.90 -9.14 -6.65
CA GLY A 105 13.43 -8.75 -8.00
C GLY A 105 12.14 -9.46 -8.45
N SER A 106 11.91 -10.67 -7.95
CA SER A 106 10.89 -11.62 -8.43
C SER A 106 9.89 -12.06 -7.36
N LEU A 107 10.05 -11.64 -6.11
CA LEU A 107 9.12 -11.92 -5.03
C LEU A 107 8.01 -10.86 -4.98
N HIS A 108 6.84 -11.27 -4.48
CA HIS A 108 5.78 -10.32 -4.15
C HIS A 108 6.31 -9.26 -3.17
N PRO A 109 5.94 -7.95 -3.29
CA PRO A 109 6.51 -6.89 -2.45
C PRO A 109 6.33 -7.06 -0.94
N SER A 110 5.37 -7.89 -0.51
CA SER A 110 5.23 -8.30 0.90
C SER A 110 6.48 -8.99 1.46
N ALA A 111 7.26 -9.69 0.63
CA ALA A 111 8.49 -10.34 1.07
C ALA A 111 9.53 -9.34 1.59
N LEU A 112 9.57 -8.14 1.00
CA LEU A 112 10.49 -7.07 1.43
C LEU A 112 10.08 -6.50 2.79
N TYR A 113 8.79 -6.46 3.09
CA TYR A 113 8.30 -6.15 4.43
C TYR A 113 8.64 -7.24 5.45
N VAL A 114 8.49 -8.53 5.08
CA VAL A 114 8.92 -9.63 5.95
C VAL A 114 10.41 -9.54 6.27
N LEU A 115 11.24 -9.27 5.26
CA LEU A 115 12.67 -9.05 5.44
C LEU A 115 12.96 -7.86 6.37
N ALA A 116 12.29 -6.72 6.15
CA ALA A 116 12.44 -5.54 7.01
C ALA A 116 12.09 -5.84 8.48
N GLY A 117 10.99 -6.55 8.74
CA GLY A 117 10.60 -6.94 10.09
C GLY A 117 11.65 -7.82 10.79
N ARG A 118 12.25 -8.77 10.06
CA ARG A 118 13.34 -9.62 10.58
C ARG A 118 14.60 -8.81 10.89
N LEU A 119 15.02 -7.95 9.95
CA LEU A 119 16.19 -7.10 10.14
C LEU A 119 16.03 -6.16 11.34
N LEU A 120 14.82 -5.63 11.55
CA LEU A 120 14.55 -4.80 12.73
C LEU A 120 14.67 -5.62 14.02
N ALA A 121 14.12 -6.84 14.04
CA ALA A 121 14.24 -7.75 15.18
C ALA A 121 15.69 -8.18 15.48
N GLU A 122 16.56 -8.18 14.45
CA GLU A 122 18.00 -8.40 14.56
C GLU A 122 18.79 -7.14 15.00
N GLY A 123 18.12 -6.01 15.24
CA GLY A 123 18.76 -4.73 15.60
C GLY A 123 19.36 -3.97 14.40
N LYS A 124 19.14 -4.42 13.17
CA LYS A 124 19.65 -3.82 11.93
C LYS A 124 18.67 -2.80 11.37
N GLY A 125 18.34 -1.78 12.15
CA GLY A 125 17.20 -0.91 11.83
C GLY A 125 17.39 -0.06 10.57
N GLN A 126 18.60 0.40 10.22
CA GLN A 126 18.85 1.07 8.93
C GLN A 126 18.57 0.13 7.75
N GLU A 127 19.09 -1.10 7.79
CA GLU A 127 18.84 -2.10 6.75
C GLU A 127 17.35 -2.47 6.68
N ALA A 128 16.68 -2.55 7.83
CA ALA A 128 15.23 -2.74 7.88
C ALA A 128 14.48 -1.61 7.18
N ALA A 129 14.85 -0.35 7.42
CA ALA A 129 14.25 0.81 6.77
C ALA A 129 14.51 0.81 5.25
N ASN A 130 15.73 0.48 4.82
CA ASN A 130 16.08 0.32 3.42
C ASN A 130 15.09 -0.65 2.71
N TRP A 131 14.97 -1.87 3.24
CA TRP A 131 14.10 -2.89 2.66
C TRP A 131 12.61 -2.59 2.81
N MET A 132 12.20 -1.92 3.89
CA MET A 132 10.81 -1.48 4.06
C MET A 132 10.44 -0.43 3.00
N TYR A 133 11.30 0.56 2.73
CA TYR A 133 11.05 1.57 1.69
C TYR A 133 11.07 0.97 0.28
N ALA A 134 11.95 0.01 0.00
CA ALA A 134 11.94 -0.74 -1.26
C ALA A 134 10.65 -1.56 -1.42
N GLY A 135 10.23 -2.24 -0.36
CA GLY A 135 8.94 -2.93 -0.28
C GLY A 135 7.79 -1.98 -0.54
N GLN A 136 7.76 -0.85 0.15
CA GLN A 136 6.71 0.15 0.04
C GLN A 136 6.61 0.74 -1.38
N LEU A 137 7.74 1.03 -2.02
CA LEU A 137 7.81 1.51 -3.40
C LEU A 137 7.16 0.49 -4.34
N ARG A 138 7.64 -0.76 -4.31
CA ARG A 138 7.13 -1.81 -5.20
C ARG A 138 5.67 -2.17 -4.93
N TYR A 139 5.26 -2.14 -3.67
CA TYR A 139 3.87 -2.39 -3.30
C TYR A 139 2.96 -1.27 -3.81
N ARG A 140 3.35 -0.01 -3.62
CA ARG A 140 2.59 1.13 -4.16
C ARG A 140 2.50 1.09 -5.67
N PHE A 141 3.56 0.66 -6.36
CA PHE A 141 3.53 0.45 -7.81
C PHE A 141 2.55 -0.67 -8.21
N LEU A 142 2.62 -1.83 -7.55
CA LEU A 142 1.65 -2.91 -7.73
C LEU A 142 0.19 -2.44 -7.54
N LEU A 143 -0.06 -1.55 -6.57
CA LEU A 143 -1.42 -1.05 -6.29
C LEU A 143 -1.89 0.07 -7.23
N ALA A 144 -0.97 0.66 -7.99
CA ALA A 144 -1.26 1.73 -8.94
C ALA A 144 -1.70 1.18 -10.31
N VAL A 145 -1.34 -0.06 -10.65
CA VAL A 145 -1.76 -0.66 -11.93
C VAL A 145 -3.22 -1.14 -11.88
N PRO A 146 -3.93 -1.17 -13.02
CA PRO A 146 -5.37 -1.51 -13.06
C PRO A 146 -5.73 -2.88 -12.49
N ASP A 147 -4.82 -3.86 -12.61
CA ASP A 147 -5.06 -5.26 -12.25
C ASP A 147 -4.73 -5.60 -10.78
N ALA A 148 -4.47 -4.59 -9.95
CA ALA A 148 -4.19 -4.77 -8.53
C ALA A 148 -5.34 -5.48 -7.81
N ARG A 149 -5.03 -6.56 -7.06
CA ARG A 149 -6.07 -7.32 -6.35
C ARG A 149 -6.53 -6.56 -5.10
N ALA A 150 -7.80 -6.70 -4.75
CA ALA A 150 -8.34 -6.11 -3.52
C ALA A 150 -7.60 -6.64 -2.26
N SER A 151 -7.20 -7.92 -2.27
CA SER A 151 -6.38 -8.54 -1.22
C SER A 151 -5.05 -7.83 -1.00
N ASP A 152 -4.46 -7.28 -2.07
CA ASP A 152 -3.14 -6.65 -2.00
C ASP A 152 -3.22 -5.33 -1.22
N ARG A 153 -4.34 -4.60 -1.33
CA ARG A 153 -4.58 -3.37 -0.53
C ARG A 153 -4.72 -3.70 0.96
N ILE A 154 -5.43 -4.77 1.28
CA ILE A 154 -5.61 -5.23 2.67
C ILE A 154 -4.27 -5.64 3.26
N LEU A 155 -3.51 -6.46 2.53
CA LEU A 155 -2.18 -6.92 2.97
C LEU A 155 -1.20 -5.75 3.11
N PHE A 156 -1.19 -4.79 2.18
CA PHE A 156 -0.36 -3.59 2.28
C PHE A 156 -0.66 -2.78 3.55
N SER A 157 -1.95 -2.58 3.86
CA SER A 157 -2.38 -1.89 5.07
C SER A 157 -1.88 -2.61 6.32
N ALA A 158 -2.09 -3.93 6.40
CA ALA A 158 -1.65 -4.75 7.53
C ALA A 158 -0.12 -4.70 7.72
N LEU A 159 0.66 -4.82 6.64
CA LEU A 159 2.13 -4.76 6.69
C LEU A 159 2.64 -3.37 7.07
N THR A 160 1.98 -2.31 6.58
CA THR A 160 2.34 -0.94 6.94
C THR A 160 2.13 -0.68 8.44
N GLU A 161 1.07 -1.22 9.02
CA GLU A 161 0.81 -1.09 10.46
C GLU A 161 1.72 -1.99 11.33
N GLN A 162 1.92 -3.24 10.93
CA GLN A 162 2.64 -4.22 11.75
C GLN A 162 4.16 -4.09 11.64
N VAL A 163 4.66 -3.83 10.43
CA VAL A 163 6.10 -3.72 10.16
C VAL A 163 6.49 -2.28 9.89
N GLY A 164 5.70 -1.56 9.08
CA GLY A 164 6.04 -0.19 8.69
C GLY A 164 6.08 0.77 9.89
N ARG A 165 5.13 0.69 10.81
CA ARG A 165 5.08 1.55 12.01
C ARG A 165 6.34 1.42 12.87
N PRO A 166 6.75 0.23 13.36
CA PRO A 166 7.95 0.12 14.20
C PRO A 166 9.24 0.47 13.44
N VAL A 167 9.36 0.14 12.15
CA VAL A 167 10.52 0.54 11.33
C VAL A 167 10.58 2.07 11.18
N ASN A 168 9.43 2.72 10.94
CA ASN A 168 9.36 4.17 10.81
C ASN A 168 9.64 4.90 12.13
N GLU A 169 9.21 4.34 13.26
CA GLU A 169 9.52 4.90 14.58
C GLU A 169 11.03 4.89 14.86
N TYR A 170 11.70 3.79 14.53
CA TYR A 170 13.16 3.65 14.61
C TYR A 170 13.88 4.66 13.69
N ILE A 171 13.53 4.67 12.40
CA ILE A 171 14.29 5.42 11.40
C ILE A 171 14.06 6.93 11.53
N ALA A 172 12.87 7.35 11.99
CA ALA A 172 12.59 8.76 12.26
C ALA A 172 13.44 9.33 13.42
N GLY A 173 14.14 8.47 14.18
CA GLY A 173 15.13 8.89 15.18
C GLY A 173 16.30 9.68 14.60
N ASP A 174 16.61 9.48 13.31
CA ASP A 174 17.63 10.24 12.59
C ASP A 174 17.13 10.57 11.17
N PRO A 175 16.81 11.85 10.88
CA PRO A 175 16.39 12.29 9.56
C PRO A 175 17.39 11.98 8.43
N ASP A 176 18.70 11.95 8.70
CA ASP A 176 19.72 11.64 7.70
C ASP A 176 19.68 10.15 7.31
N GLU A 177 19.63 9.25 8.29
CA GLU A 177 19.39 7.82 8.11
C GLU A 177 18.08 7.55 7.35
N TRP A 178 17.02 8.30 7.68
CA TRP A 178 15.73 8.18 7.01
C TRP A 178 15.79 8.58 5.53
N ILE A 179 16.41 9.72 5.22
CA ILE A 179 16.64 10.15 3.84
C ILE A 179 17.51 9.13 3.09
N ALA A 180 18.55 8.60 3.73
CA ALA A 180 19.42 7.58 3.14
C ALA A 180 18.64 6.30 2.80
N ALA A 181 17.74 5.83 3.66
CA ALA A 181 16.91 4.66 3.39
C ALA A 181 16.00 4.83 2.18
N MET A 182 15.37 6.00 2.08
CA MET A 182 14.49 6.33 0.95
C MET A 182 15.25 6.45 -0.37
N ARG A 183 16.44 7.06 -0.35
CA ARG A 183 17.33 7.14 -1.52
C ARG A 183 17.82 5.75 -1.94
N TRP A 184 18.25 4.95 -0.99
CA TRP A 184 18.64 3.56 -1.24
C TRP A 184 17.52 2.78 -1.92
N ALA A 185 16.27 2.94 -1.50
CA ALA A 185 15.13 2.27 -2.11
C ALA A 185 14.88 2.72 -3.56
N LEU A 186 15.05 4.01 -3.87
CA LEU A 186 14.99 4.52 -5.25
C LEU A 186 16.10 3.91 -6.12
N ASP A 187 17.34 3.93 -5.64
CA ASP A 187 18.50 3.43 -6.37
C ASP A 187 18.40 1.92 -6.59
N TRP A 188 18.00 1.18 -5.55
CA TRP A 188 17.79 -0.26 -5.62
C TRP A 188 16.69 -0.62 -6.63
N ASP A 189 15.56 0.08 -6.62
CA ASP A 189 14.47 -0.17 -7.57
C ASP A 189 14.85 0.20 -9.00
N ALA A 190 15.69 1.23 -9.21
CA ALA A 190 16.22 1.57 -10.52
C ALA A 190 17.20 0.51 -11.05
N ALA A 191 18.01 -0.09 -10.18
CA ALA A 191 19.00 -1.11 -10.54
C ALA A 191 18.41 -2.52 -10.67
N THR A 192 17.28 -2.79 -10.02
CA THR A 192 16.72 -4.14 -9.90
C THR A 192 15.48 -4.30 -10.78
N LYS A 193 15.52 -5.26 -11.72
CA LYS A 193 14.35 -5.61 -12.52
C LYS A 193 13.16 -6.00 -11.62
N ASN A 194 11.97 -5.48 -11.94
CA ASN A 194 10.72 -5.89 -11.31
C ASN A 194 10.03 -6.93 -12.20
N ASN A 195 10.02 -8.19 -11.76
CA ASN A 195 9.37 -9.29 -12.50
C ASN A 195 7.90 -9.50 -12.08
N ILE A 196 7.39 -8.73 -11.11
CA ILE A 196 6.00 -8.81 -10.63
C ILE A 196 5.11 -7.81 -11.37
N THR A 197 5.59 -6.58 -11.57
CA THR A 197 4.85 -5.51 -12.23
C THR A 197 5.71 -4.92 -13.33
N SER A 198 5.22 -4.94 -14.56
CA SER A 198 5.97 -4.49 -15.73
C SER A 198 6.27 -3.00 -15.67
N SER A 199 7.54 -2.64 -15.44
CA SER A 199 8.00 -1.25 -15.40
C SER A 199 7.87 -0.52 -16.74
N THR A 200 7.82 -1.26 -17.85
CA THR A 200 7.67 -0.68 -19.20
C THR A 200 6.21 -0.42 -19.54
N ASP A 201 5.32 -1.36 -19.22
CA ASP A 201 3.89 -1.24 -19.57
C ASP A 201 3.16 -0.26 -18.67
N HIS A 202 3.69 -0.05 -17.45
CA HIS A 202 3.14 0.87 -16.44
C HIS A 202 4.16 1.94 -16.03
N ALA A 203 4.88 2.48 -17.01
CA ALA A 203 5.95 3.46 -16.78
C ALA A 203 5.47 4.75 -16.09
N ALA A 204 4.24 5.20 -16.41
CA ALA A 204 3.65 6.40 -15.83
C ALA A 204 3.33 6.21 -14.34
N GLU A 205 2.75 5.06 -13.98
CA GLU A 205 2.44 4.68 -12.61
C GLU A 205 3.73 4.55 -11.78
N LEU A 206 4.75 3.89 -12.33
CA LEU A 206 6.06 3.77 -11.68
C LEU A 206 6.71 5.15 -11.45
N ALA A 207 6.68 6.02 -12.46
CA ALA A 207 7.20 7.38 -12.35
C ALA A 207 6.47 8.16 -11.25
N GLY A 208 5.13 8.08 -11.18
CA GLY A 208 4.35 8.75 -10.14
C GLY A 208 4.68 8.26 -8.71
N VAL A 209 4.90 6.95 -8.54
CA VAL A 209 5.31 6.37 -7.26
C VAL A 209 6.73 6.83 -6.86
N ARG A 210 7.68 6.80 -7.80
CA ARG A 210 9.06 7.28 -7.59
C ARG A 210 9.15 8.80 -7.42
N GLU A 211 8.22 9.57 -7.97
CA GLU A 211 8.17 11.02 -7.73
C GLU A 211 7.59 11.30 -6.33
N GLY A 212 6.62 10.51 -5.90
CA GLY A 212 6.29 10.38 -4.48
C GLY A 212 7.57 10.17 -3.67
N LEU A 213 8.43 9.22 -4.15
CA LEU A 213 9.81 8.85 -3.74
C LEU A 213 10.55 10.06 -3.13
N ALA A 214 10.78 10.95 -4.09
CA ALA A 214 11.53 12.16 -3.95
C ALA A 214 10.81 13.21 -3.10
N ARG A 215 9.48 13.35 -3.22
CA ARG A 215 8.75 14.39 -2.49
C ARG A 215 8.77 14.20 -0.98
N LEU A 216 8.70 12.98 -0.43
CA LEU A 216 8.93 12.86 1.02
C LEU A 216 10.38 13.14 1.36
N ILE A 217 11.35 12.65 0.59
CA ILE A 217 12.77 12.94 0.86
C ILE A 217 12.95 14.45 1.03
N SER A 218 12.42 15.26 0.11
CA SER A 218 12.44 16.73 0.23
C SER A 218 11.72 17.26 1.47
N ARG A 219 10.58 16.67 1.86
CA ARG A 219 9.84 17.10 3.06
C ARG A 219 10.58 16.76 4.35
N VAL A 220 11.14 15.55 4.48
CA VAL A 220 11.93 15.15 5.65
C VAL A 220 13.17 16.03 5.76
N ASP A 221 13.83 16.30 4.63
CA ASP A 221 14.99 17.19 4.57
C ASP A 221 14.67 18.63 5.01
N ALA A 222 13.53 19.16 4.57
CA ALA A 222 13.07 20.49 4.96
C ALA A 222 12.57 20.58 6.42
N SER A 223 12.10 19.47 7.00
CA SER A 223 11.50 19.41 8.34
C SER A 223 12.42 18.76 9.39
N ARG A 224 13.73 18.61 9.14
CA ARG A 224 14.69 17.95 10.06
C ARG A 224 14.56 18.41 11.51
N ASP A 225 14.59 19.73 11.73
CA ASP A 225 14.57 20.29 13.09
C ASP A 225 13.19 20.17 13.75
N GLU A 226 12.13 20.23 12.95
CA GLU A 226 10.78 19.99 13.41
C GLU A 226 10.59 18.55 13.87
N ILE A 227 11.04 17.58 13.07
CA ILE A 227 11.01 16.15 13.41
C ILE A 227 11.72 15.90 14.76
N ARG A 228 12.93 16.44 14.94
CA ARG A 228 13.69 16.26 16.20
C ARG A 228 12.97 16.84 17.41
N ARG A 229 12.39 18.03 17.23
CA ARG A 229 11.65 18.74 18.27
C ARG A 229 10.36 18.01 18.65
N GLU A 230 9.58 17.55 17.67
CA GLU A 230 8.37 16.77 17.91
C GLU A 230 8.66 15.44 18.59
N ARG A 231 9.72 14.74 18.18
CA ARG A 231 10.16 13.50 18.84
C ARG A 231 10.51 13.74 20.31
N THR A 232 11.30 14.76 20.59
CA THR A 232 11.65 15.14 21.97
C THR A 232 10.39 15.45 22.79
N ALA A 233 9.45 16.22 22.22
CA ALA A 233 8.20 16.57 22.88
C ALA A 233 7.32 15.34 23.19
N ASN A 234 7.42 14.30 22.37
CA ASN A 234 6.71 13.03 22.54
C ASN A 234 7.48 11.99 23.36
N GLY A 235 8.64 12.35 23.94
CA GLY A 235 9.47 11.43 24.72
C GLY A 235 10.16 10.36 23.89
N LEU A 236 10.30 10.57 22.58
CA LEU A 236 11.02 9.68 21.67
C LEU A 236 12.48 10.11 21.54
N GLU A 237 13.35 9.11 21.45
CA GLU A 237 14.79 9.32 21.27
C GLU A 237 15.10 9.92 19.88
N ASN A 238 16.02 10.87 19.84
CA ASN A 238 16.75 11.26 18.62
C ASN A 238 18.12 10.57 18.70
N ARG A 239 18.47 9.81 17.66
CA ARG A 239 19.70 9.00 17.61
C ARG A 239 20.81 9.74 16.88
#